data_AF-A0A5N5DUM1-F1
#
_entry.id   AF-A0A5N5DUM1-F1
#
_cell.length_a   1.000
_cell.length_b   1.000
_cell.length_c   1.000
_cell.angle_alpha   90.00
_cell.angle_beta   90.00
_cell.angle_gamma   90.00
#
_symmetry.space_group_name_H-M   'P 1'
#
loop_
_entity.id
_entity.type
_entity.pdbx_description
1 polymer ?
#
loop_
_entity_poly.entity_id
_entity_poly.type
_entity_poly.pdbx_seq_one_letter_code
_entity_poly.pdbx_strand_id
1 'polypeptide(L)'
;MQEVWAERADAAEGAIVSRHLRRLWGLPRTALGVVAWPAVRRERMFKPWHYWWQAHLLDTAIDALERDPTPKRRRRVAKVARSVRVRNVSAWTNNYYDDMAWLGLSLERAQRMFSVDHRTAVQALESQLFDSWSPADGGGIPWCKGSDFYNTPANGPAGIMLARTGKLWRAQATADWIDETLRDPDSGLIFDG
;
A
#
# COMPACT_ATOMS: atom_id res chain seq x y z
N MET A 1 -23.94 -15.30 -11.86
CA MET A 1 -22.98 -15.43 -10.74
C MET A 1 -21.95 -14.30 -10.75
N GLN A 2 -21.27 -14.01 -11.87
CA GLN A 2 -20.35 -12.85 -11.98
C GLN A 2 -21.04 -11.50 -11.70
N GLU A 3 -22.26 -11.32 -12.19
CA GLU A 3 -23.06 -10.10 -11.97
C GLU A 3 -23.34 -9.83 -10.48
N VAL A 4 -23.75 -10.87 -9.73
CA VAL A 4 -23.96 -10.79 -8.27
C VAL A 4 -22.68 -10.37 -7.53
N TRP A 5 -21.50 -10.82 -7.98
CA TRP A 5 -20.23 -10.42 -7.35
C TRP A 5 -19.86 -8.98 -7.68
N ALA A 6 -20.11 -8.52 -8.90
CA ALA A 6 -19.90 -7.13 -9.30
C ALA A 6 -20.80 -6.17 -8.50
N GLU A 7 -22.08 -6.50 -8.33
CA GLU A 7 -23.03 -5.74 -7.53
C GLU A 7 -22.61 -5.66 -6.05
N ARG A 8 -22.15 -6.77 -5.46
CA ARG A 8 -21.64 -6.79 -4.09
C ARG A 8 -20.40 -5.91 -3.93
N ALA A 9 -19.51 -5.92 -4.92
CA ALA A 9 -18.34 -5.04 -4.94
C ALA A 9 -18.72 -3.56 -5.06
N ASP A 10 -19.72 -3.22 -5.87
CA ASP A 10 -20.27 -1.86 -5.96
C ASP A 10 -20.92 -1.39 -4.66
N ALA A 11 -21.65 -2.28 -3.98
CA ALA A 11 -22.23 -1.99 -2.66
C ALA A 11 -21.13 -1.73 -1.62
N ALA A 12 -20.06 -2.54 -1.60
CA ALA A 12 -18.91 -2.35 -0.71
C ALA A 12 -18.18 -1.02 -1.00
N GLU A 13 -17.90 -0.72 -2.27
CA GLU A 13 -17.33 0.57 -2.68
C GLU A 13 -18.22 1.74 -2.22
N GLY A 14 -19.53 1.64 -2.45
CA GLY A 14 -20.51 2.65 -2.04
C GLY A 14 -20.50 2.91 -0.54
N ALA A 15 -20.39 1.85 0.28
CA ALA A 15 -20.29 1.96 1.72
C ALA A 15 -19.00 2.68 2.15
N ILE A 16 -17.84 2.33 1.59
CA ILE A 16 -16.56 3.00 1.89
C ILE A 16 -16.59 4.47 1.47
N VAL A 17 -17.07 4.75 0.27
CA VAL A 17 -17.13 6.12 -0.30
C VAL A 17 -18.06 7.01 0.52
N SER A 18 -19.21 6.51 0.95
CA SER A 18 -20.18 7.29 1.73
C SER A 18 -19.76 7.45 3.20
N ARG A 19 -19.33 6.38 3.85
CA ARG A 19 -19.11 6.34 5.30
C ARG A 19 -17.71 6.77 5.71
N HIS A 20 -16.68 6.44 4.91
CA HIS A 20 -15.29 6.59 5.32
C HIS A 20 -14.51 7.67 4.56
N LEU A 21 -14.84 7.94 3.29
CA LEU A 21 -14.05 8.87 2.50
C LEU A 21 -14.36 10.34 2.85
N ARG A 22 -13.35 11.12 3.23
CA ARG A 22 -13.45 12.55 3.60
C ARG A 22 -12.33 13.37 2.98
N ARG A 23 -12.55 14.68 2.78
CA ARG A 23 -11.47 15.59 2.36
C ARG A 23 -10.47 15.78 3.49
N LEU A 24 -9.18 15.79 3.15
CA LEU A 24 -8.11 16.11 4.10
C LEU A 24 -8.18 17.60 4.45
N TRP A 25 -8.57 17.93 5.69
CA TRP A 25 -8.59 19.30 6.22
C TRP A 25 -9.31 20.33 5.32
N GLY A 26 -10.37 19.90 4.63
CA GLY A 26 -11.13 20.74 3.69
C GLY A 26 -10.44 21.02 2.34
N LEU A 27 -9.19 20.57 2.15
CA LEU A 27 -8.41 20.84 0.94
C LEU A 27 -9.08 20.29 -0.32
N PRO A 28 -9.17 21.09 -1.41
CA PRO A 28 -9.73 20.62 -2.67
C PRO A 28 -8.87 19.49 -3.25
N ARG A 29 -9.51 18.61 -4.03
CA ARG A 29 -8.85 17.48 -4.70
C ARG A 29 -8.12 16.53 -3.73
N THR A 30 -8.63 16.41 -2.51
CA THR A 30 -8.19 15.40 -1.53
C THR A 30 -9.31 14.45 -1.14
N ALA A 31 -8.93 13.25 -0.73
CA ALA A 31 -9.77 12.20 -0.20
C ALA A 31 -8.92 11.23 0.64
N LEU A 32 -9.28 10.99 1.89
CA LEU A 32 -8.68 9.98 2.78
C LEU A 32 -9.78 9.22 3.51
N GLY A 33 -9.51 7.98 3.87
CA GLY A 33 -10.40 7.15 4.68
C GLY A 33 -10.25 7.47 6.16
N VAL A 34 -11.37 7.75 6.84
CA VAL A 34 -11.43 7.77 8.31
C VAL A 34 -11.63 6.36 8.85
N VAL A 35 -11.10 6.09 10.04
CA VAL A 35 -11.01 4.74 10.61
C VAL A 35 -12.27 4.23 11.32
N ALA A 36 -13.30 5.07 11.47
CA ALA A 36 -14.52 4.72 12.19
C ALA A 36 -15.76 5.26 11.50
N TRP A 37 -16.89 4.57 11.68
CA TRP A 37 -18.21 5.02 11.27
C TRP A 37 -19.24 4.76 12.38
N PRO A 38 -19.98 5.78 12.88
CA PRO A 38 -19.85 7.20 12.57
C PRO A 38 -18.52 7.81 13.01
N ALA A 39 -17.85 8.55 12.12
CA ALA A 39 -16.59 9.21 12.43
C ALA A 39 -16.83 10.39 13.39
N VAL A 40 -16.09 10.45 14.50
CA VAL A 40 -16.11 11.59 15.42
C VAL A 40 -15.03 12.61 15.01
N ARG A 41 -14.90 13.71 15.77
CA ARG A 41 -14.07 14.86 15.37
C ARG A 41 -12.59 14.47 15.18
N ARG A 42 -12.04 13.59 16.02
CA ARG A 42 -10.62 13.20 15.94
C ARG A 42 -10.28 12.43 14.66
N GLU A 43 -11.18 11.55 14.19
CA GLU A 43 -10.99 10.80 12.94
C GLU A 43 -11.20 11.71 11.73
N ARG A 44 -12.19 12.61 11.76
CA ARG A 44 -12.42 13.59 10.68
C ARG A 44 -11.25 14.57 10.51
N MET A 45 -10.53 14.85 11.60
CA MET A 45 -9.31 15.66 11.58
C MET A 45 -8.06 14.85 11.19
N PHE A 46 -8.18 13.54 10.95
CA PHE A 46 -7.08 12.63 10.67
C PHE A 46 -5.98 12.69 11.74
N LYS A 47 -6.40 12.75 13.02
CA LYS A 47 -5.47 12.64 14.16
C LYS A 47 -4.82 11.25 14.19
N PRO A 48 -5.58 10.13 14.13
CA PRO A 48 -4.99 8.83 13.80
C PRO A 48 -4.49 8.85 12.36
N TRP A 49 -3.27 8.38 12.14
CA TRP A 49 -2.69 8.27 10.82
C TRP A 49 -2.23 6.84 10.58
N HIS A 50 -2.98 6.12 9.74
CA HIS A 50 -2.68 4.76 9.35
C HIS A 50 -2.29 4.77 7.88
N TYR A 51 -0.99 4.95 7.63
CA TYR A 51 -0.44 5.12 6.30
C TYR A 51 -0.76 3.91 5.40
N TRP A 52 -0.49 2.70 5.87
CA TRP A 52 -0.78 1.48 5.09
C TRP A 52 -2.29 1.22 4.86
N TRP A 53 -3.18 1.64 5.77
CA TRP A 53 -4.63 1.55 5.52
C TRP A 53 -5.05 2.42 4.33
N GLN A 54 -4.40 3.57 4.16
CA GLN A 54 -4.66 4.41 2.99
C GLN A 54 -4.07 3.79 1.71
N ALA A 55 -2.99 3.02 1.81
CA ALA A 55 -2.48 2.24 0.68
C ALA A 55 -3.51 1.19 0.23
N HIS A 56 -4.08 0.39 1.14
CA HIS A 56 -5.15 -0.55 0.78
C HIS A 56 -6.44 0.12 0.33
N LEU A 57 -6.78 1.31 0.86
CA LEU A 57 -7.88 2.11 0.33
C LEU A 57 -7.61 2.54 -1.13
N LEU A 58 -6.36 2.88 -1.44
CA LEU A 58 -5.96 3.18 -2.82
C LEU A 58 -6.09 1.93 -3.69
N ASP A 59 -5.59 0.78 -3.25
CA ASP A 59 -5.63 -0.47 -4.02
C ASP A 59 -7.07 -0.94 -4.29
N THR A 60 -7.95 -0.91 -3.29
CA THR A 60 -9.38 -1.22 -3.48
C THR A 60 -10.11 -0.19 -4.36
N ALA A 61 -9.66 1.06 -4.39
CA ALA A 61 -10.17 2.05 -5.33
C ALA A 61 -9.69 1.79 -6.78
N ILE A 62 -8.52 1.18 -6.94
CA ILE A 62 -7.99 0.69 -8.23
C ILE A 62 -8.80 -0.52 -8.69
N ASP A 63 -9.14 -1.47 -7.81
CA ASP A 63 -10.03 -2.61 -8.14
C ASP A 63 -11.38 -2.12 -8.69
N ALA A 64 -11.98 -1.13 -8.03
CA ALA A 64 -13.24 -0.54 -8.49
C ALA A 64 -13.08 0.15 -9.86
N LEU A 65 -11.95 0.80 -10.11
CA LEU A 65 -11.65 1.45 -11.39
C LEU A 65 -11.43 0.41 -12.51
N GLU A 66 -10.75 -0.69 -12.21
CA GLU A 66 -10.53 -1.80 -13.12
C GLU A 66 -11.84 -2.46 -13.54
N ARG A 67 -12.73 -2.70 -12.57
CA ARG A 67 -14.02 -3.35 -12.80
C ARG A 67 -14.98 -2.51 -13.65
N ASP A 68 -15.05 -1.19 -13.41
CA ASP A 68 -15.80 -0.28 -14.29
C ASP A 68 -15.08 1.10 -14.40
N PRO A 69 -14.36 1.33 -15.52
CA PRO A 69 -13.51 2.50 -15.75
C PRO A 69 -14.23 3.84 -15.92
N THR A 70 -14.72 4.44 -14.83
CA THR A 70 -15.35 5.77 -14.89
C THR A 70 -14.38 6.93 -14.57
N PRO A 71 -14.58 8.14 -15.15
CA PRO A 71 -13.81 9.33 -14.78
C PRO A 71 -13.90 9.69 -13.29
N LYS A 72 -15.02 9.34 -12.64
CA LYS A 72 -15.22 9.55 -11.19
C LYS A 72 -14.28 8.68 -10.37
N ARG A 73 -14.15 7.40 -10.70
CA ARG A 73 -13.24 6.46 -10.03
C ARG A 73 -11.78 6.82 -10.29
N ARG A 74 -11.42 7.18 -11.52
CA ARG A 74 -10.06 7.62 -11.87
C ARG A 74 -9.64 8.86 -11.06
N ARG A 75 -10.55 9.84 -10.94
CA ARG A 75 -10.33 11.00 -10.06
C ARG A 75 -10.21 10.61 -8.59
N ARG A 76 -10.89 9.56 -8.12
CA ARG A 76 -10.79 9.10 -6.74
C ARG A 76 -9.40 8.54 -6.45
N VAL A 77 -8.89 7.64 -7.29
CA VAL A 77 -7.52 7.09 -7.21
C VAL A 77 -6.50 8.22 -7.10
N ALA A 78 -6.55 9.20 -8.02
CA ALA A 78 -5.65 10.36 -7.99
C ALA A 78 -5.80 11.22 -6.71
N LYS A 79 -7.03 11.42 -6.20
CA LYS A 79 -7.27 12.16 -4.96
C LYS A 79 -6.70 11.43 -3.74
N VAL A 80 -6.87 10.11 -3.65
CA VAL A 80 -6.36 9.30 -2.53
C VAL A 80 -4.83 9.35 -2.51
N ALA A 81 -4.19 9.01 -3.63
CA ALA A 81 -2.73 9.07 -3.76
C ALA A 81 -2.16 10.45 -3.39
N ARG A 82 -2.74 11.53 -3.93
CA ARG A 82 -2.34 12.91 -3.58
C ARG A 82 -2.50 13.20 -2.09
N SER A 83 -3.55 12.68 -1.46
CA SER A 83 -3.84 12.99 -0.06
C SER A 83 -2.92 12.26 0.90
N VAL A 84 -2.51 11.03 0.57
CA VAL A 84 -1.49 10.31 1.33
C VAL A 84 -0.20 11.12 1.36
N ARG A 85 0.27 11.56 0.18
CA ARG A 85 1.45 12.42 0.07
C ARG A 85 1.33 13.70 0.90
N VAL A 86 0.22 14.43 0.79
CA VAL A 86 0.04 15.70 1.52
C VAL A 86 -0.04 15.48 3.02
N ARG A 87 -0.74 14.44 3.48
CA ARG A 87 -0.84 14.13 4.92
C ARG A 87 0.49 13.65 5.51
N ASN A 88 1.35 13.07 4.69
CA ASN A 88 2.72 12.67 5.02
C ASN A 88 3.75 13.78 4.74
N VAL A 89 3.35 15.05 4.88
CA VAL A 89 4.22 16.23 4.75
C VAL A 89 4.99 16.26 3.41
N SER A 90 4.30 15.89 2.34
CA SER A 90 4.82 15.81 0.96
C SER A 90 5.85 14.70 0.68
N ALA A 91 6.21 13.89 1.68
CA ALA A 91 7.07 12.73 1.54
C ALA A 91 6.26 11.48 1.15
N TRP A 92 6.88 10.59 0.37
CA TRP A 92 6.35 9.25 0.09
C TRP A 92 6.96 8.19 0.98
N THR A 93 8.06 8.48 1.67
CA THR A 93 8.75 7.50 2.51
C THR A 93 8.25 7.62 3.95
N ASN A 94 8.41 6.53 4.70
CA ASN A 94 8.12 6.44 6.13
C ASN A 94 9.28 5.68 6.83
N ASN A 95 9.17 5.48 8.14
CA ASN A 95 10.11 4.68 8.92
C ASN A 95 9.88 3.18 8.78
N TYR A 96 8.66 2.77 8.42
CA TYR A 96 8.22 1.39 8.32
C TYR A 96 8.31 0.89 6.86
N TYR A 97 9.03 -0.21 6.64
CA TYR A 97 9.31 -0.72 5.29
C TYR A 97 8.11 -1.44 4.68
N ASP A 98 7.35 -2.16 5.49
CA ASP A 98 6.04 -2.74 5.15
C ASP A 98 5.05 -1.66 4.66
N ASP A 99 4.88 -0.58 5.42
CA ASP A 99 4.06 0.59 5.04
C ASP A 99 4.46 1.13 3.65
N MET A 100 5.77 1.31 3.43
CA MET A 100 6.32 1.79 2.17
C MET A 100 6.05 0.82 1.02
N ALA A 101 6.20 -0.49 1.25
CA ALA A 101 5.92 -1.52 0.24
C ALA A 101 4.44 -1.55 -0.15
N TRP A 102 3.50 -1.47 0.81
CA TRP A 102 2.07 -1.44 0.51
C TRP A 102 1.67 -0.23 -0.34
N LEU A 103 2.17 0.97 -0.02
CA LEU A 103 1.89 2.13 -0.85
C LEU A 103 2.57 2.00 -2.23
N GLY A 104 3.79 1.49 -2.26
CA GLY A 104 4.56 1.27 -3.49
C GLY A 104 3.79 0.42 -4.48
N LEU A 105 3.28 -0.74 -4.03
CA LEU A 105 2.47 -1.65 -4.83
C LEU A 105 1.20 -0.98 -5.38
N SER A 106 0.51 -0.21 -4.53
CA SER A 106 -0.73 0.47 -4.92
C SER A 106 -0.48 1.56 -5.98
N LEU A 107 0.59 2.36 -5.80
CA LEU A 107 0.96 3.42 -6.75
C LEU A 107 1.51 2.84 -8.07
N GLU A 108 2.32 1.78 -7.99
CA GLU A 108 2.81 1.04 -9.15
C GLU A 108 1.64 0.51 -9.98
N ARG A 109 0.66 -0.12 -9.33
CA ARG A 109 -0.52 -0.67 -9.99
C ARG A 109 -1.36 0.42 -10.65
N ALA A 110 -1.59 1.56 -9.97
CA ALA A 110 -2.29 2.70 -10.55
C ALA A 110 -1.58 3.26 -11.80
N GLN A 111 -0.25 3.31 -11.76
CA GLN A 111 0.57 3.77 -12.88
C GLN A 111 0.52 2.79 -14.05
N ARG A 112 0.78 1.50 -13.80
CA ARG A 112 0.86 0.47 -14.83
C ARG A 112 -0.48 0.23 -15.52
N MET A 113 -1.59 0.29 -14.79
CA MET A 113 -2.92 -0.06 -15.32
C MET A 113 -3.71 1.13 -15.86
N PHE A 114 -3.48 2.35 -15.34
CA PHE A 114 -4.33 3.52 -15.64
C PHE A 114 -3.56 4.81 -15.99
N SER A 115 -2.24 4.69 -16.20
CA SER A 115 -1.34 5.79 -16.55
C SER A 115 -1.49 7.01 -15.66
N VAL A 116 -1.70 6.79 -14.36
CA VAL A 116 -1.67 7.85 -13.35
C VAL A 116 -0.20 8.06 -12.98
N ASP A 117 0.35 9.25 -13.26
CA ASP A 117 1.80 9.48 -13.10
C ASP A 117 2.22 9.45 -11.63
N HIS A 118 2.88 8.37 -11.24
CA HIS A 118 3.46 8.14 -9.92
C HIS A 118 4.92 7.68 -10.01
N ARG A 119 5.60 7.92 -11.14
CA ARG A 119 6.91 7.31 -11.44
C ARG A 119 7.95 7.65 -10.37
N THR A 120 8.00 8.92 -9.98
CA THR A 120 8.91 9.40 -8.94
C THR A 120 8.60 8.83 -7.57
N ALA A 121 7.32 8.57 -7.26
CA ALA A 121 6.91 7.97 -6.01
C ALA A 121 7.27 6.48 -5.97
N VAL A 122 6.96 5.75 -7.04
CA VAL A 122 7.29 4.34 -7.23
C VAL A 122 8.80 4.13 -7.13
N GLN A 123 9.59 4.94 -7.84
CA GLN A 123 11.05 4.86 -7.80
C GLN A 123 11.61 5.15 -6.40
N ALA A 124 11.10 6.19 -5.70
CA ALA A 124 11.56 6.51 -4.36
C ALA A 124 11.28 5.38 -3.36
N LEU A 125 10.10 4.76 -3.45
CA LEU A 125 9.72 3.63 -2.60
C LEU A 125 10.51 2.36 -2.93
N GLU A 126 10.67 2.04 -4.21
CA GLU A 126 11.52 0.93 -4.67
C GLU A 126 12.94 1.06 -4.12
N SER A 127 13.58 2.24 -4.28
CA SER A 127 14.93 2.44 -3.79
C SER A 127 15.03 2.21 -2.28
N GLN A 128 14.07 2.70 -1.49
CA GLN A 128 14.07 2.42 -0.04
C GLN A 128 14.02 0.93 0.29
N LEU A 129 13.23 0.14 -0.43
CA LEU A 129 13.08 -1.30 -0.20
C LEU A 129 14.27 -2.09 -0.72
N PHE A 130 14.87 -1.64 -1.82
CA PHE A 130 16.07 -2.27 -2.37
C PHE A 130 17.28 -2.01 -1.49
N ASP A 131 17.46 -0.78 -1.00
CA ASP A 131 18.61 -0.38 -0.20
C ASP A 131 18.53 -0.86 1.25
N SER A 132 17.35 -1.27 1.73
CA SER A 132 17.14 -1.72 3.11
C SER A 132 17.51 -3.17 3.40
N TRP A 133 17.83 -3.94 2.38
CA TRP A 133 18.32 -5.29 2.57
C TRP A 133 19.59 -5.29 3.41
N SER A 134 19.70 -6.17 4.40
CA SER A 134 20.88 -6.26 5.27
C SER A 134 21.69 -7.53 5.00
N PRO A 135 22.74 -7.48 4.15
CA PRO A 135 23.66 -8.61 3.99
C PRO A 135 24.41 -8.94 5.29
N ALA A 136 24.64 -7.94 6.15
CA ALA A 136 25.40 -8.11 7.39
C ALA A 136 24.65 -8.99 8.41
N ASP A 137 23.32 -9.00 8.36
CA ASP A 137 22.45 -9.74 9.27
C ASP A 137 21.93 -11.05 8.65
N GLY A 138 22.55 -11.52 7.56
CA GLY A 138 22.15 -12.75 6.87
C GLY A 138 21.06 -12.57 5.80
N GLY A 139 20.70 -11.34 5.47
CA GLY A 139 19.66 -11.00 4.50
C GLY A 139 18.39 -10.49 5.16
N GLY A 140 17.37 -10.25 4.33
CA GLY A 140 16.10 -9.71 4.76
C GLY A 140 16.08 -8.18 4.83
N ILE A 141 14.87 -7.65 4.89
CA ILE A 141 14.56 -6.24 5.13
C ILE A 141 14.03 -6.12 6.57
N PRO A 142 14.59 -5.24 7.41
CA PRO A 142 14.08 -5.03 8.76
C PRO A 142 12.68 -4.43 8.72
N TRP A 143 11.94 -4.56 9.81
CA TRP A 143 10.56 -4.03 9.89
C TRP A 143 10.52 -2.51 9.72
N CYS A 144 11.41 -1.80 10.42
CA CYS A 144 11.54 -0.35 10.32
C CYS A 144 13.00 0.11 10.41
N LYS A 145 13.24 1.38 10.09
CA LYS A 145 14.59 1.97 10.09
C LYS A 145 15.24 1.86 11.48
N GLY A 146 16.38 1.19 11.55
CA GLY A 146 17.14 0.96 12.78
C GLY A 146 16.59 -0.16 13.66
N SER A 147 15.65 -0.97 13.16
CA SER A 147 15.21 -2.20 13.84
C SER A 147 16.15 -3.36 13.54
N ASP A 148 16.29 -4.25 14.52
CA ASP A 148 16.93 -5.56 14.45
C ASP A 148 15.92 -6.70 14.22
N PHE A 149 14.63 -6.37 14.07
CA PHE A 149 13.55 -7.31 13.83
C PHE A 149 13.21 -7.38 12.34
N TYR A 150 13.16 -8.59 11.79
CA TYR A 150 12.91 -8.87 10.38
C TYR A 150 11.63 -9.67 10.25
N ASN A 151 10.73 -9.26 9.35
CA ASN A 151 9.40 -9.85 9.31
C ASN A 151 8.85 -10.03 7.89
N THR A 152 7.94 -10.97 7.73
CA THR A 152 7.21 -11.26 6.50
C THR A 152 6.45 -10.04 5.96
N PRO A 153 5.77 -9.22 6.79
CA PRO A 153 5.10 -8.01 6.30
C PRO A 153 6.03 -7.00 5.62
N ALA A 154 7.30 -6.88 6.01
CA ALA A 154 8.25 -6.03 5.30
C ALA A 154 8.81 -6.72 4.06
N ASN A 155 9.13 -8.02 4.15
CA ASN A 155 9.83 -8.74 3.09
C ASN A 155 8.91 -9.18 1.94
N GLY A 156 7.74 -9.78 2.21
CA GLY A 156 6.85 -10.30 1.17
C GLY A 156 6.39 -9.22 0.18
N PRO A 157 5.76 -8.13 0.66
CA PRO A 157 5.34 -7.02 -0.20
C PRO A 157 6.51 -6.32 -0.90
N ALA A 158 7.67 -6.21 -0.24
CA ALA A 158 8.87 -5.66 -0.88
C ALA A 158 9.35 -6.54 -2.03
N GLY A 159 9.40 -7.86 -1.86
CA GLY A 159 9.72 -8.81 -2.92
C GLY A 159 8.79 -8.66 -4.13
N ILE A 160 7.48 -8.56 -3.90
CA ILE A 160 6.50 -8.32 -4.99
C ILE A 160 6.77 -6.98 -5.69
N MET A 161 7.03 -5.92 -4.92
CA MET A 161 7.30 -4.58 -5.48
C MET A 161 8.56 -4.60 -6.35
N LEU A 162 9.65 -5.16 -5.83
CA LEU A 162 10.92 -5.32 -6.52
C LEU A 162 10.78 -6.17 -7.78
N ALA A 163 9.96 -7.22 -7.75
CA ALA A 163 9.67 -8.02 -8.94
C ALA A 163 8.96 -7.20 -10.02
N ARG A 164 7.92 -6.44 -9.64
CA ARG A 164 7.12 -5.62 -10.56
C ARG A 164 7.91 -4.47 -11.17
N THR A 165 8.93 -3.97 -10.50
CA THR A 165 9.79 -2.90 -11.02
C THR A 165 11.10 -3.39 -11.66
N GLY A 166 11.26 -4.72 -11.79
CA GLY A 166 12.36 -5.33 -12.55
C GLY A 166 13.64 -5.59 -11.74
N LYS A 167 13.62 -5.44 -10.42
CA LYS A 167 14.70 -5.85 -9.50
C LYS A 167 14.61 -7.35 -9.17
N LEU A 168 14.50 -8.17 -10.22
CA LEU A 168 14.15 -9.60 -10.11
C LEU A 168 15.09 -10.40 -9.20
N TRP A 169 16.40 -10.17 -9.30
CA TRP A 169 17.37 -10.90 -8.48
C TRP A 169 17.19 -10.63 -6.98
N ARG A 170 16.84 -9.39 -6.60
CA ARG A 170 16.60 -9.05 -5.20
C ARG A 170 15.25 -9.57 -4.74
N ALA A 171 14.23 -9.49 -5.60
CA ALA A 171 12.93 -10.07 -5.33
C ALA A 171 13.03 -11.59 -5.05
N GLN A 172 13.84 -12.30 -5.84
CA GLN A 172 14.13 -13.70 -5.61
C GLN A 172 14.84 -13.90 -4.27
N ALA A 173 15.92 -13.16 -4.00
CA ALA A 173 16.63 -13.27 -2.71
C ALA A 173 15.71 -13.02 -1.50
N THR A 174 14.74 -12.09 -1.62
CA THR A 174 13.73 -11.86 -0.58
C THR A 174 12.78 -13.05 -0.43
N ALA A 175 12.37 -13.70 -1.52
CA ALA A 175 11.52 -14.89 -1.46
C ALA A 175 12.27 -16.08 -0.85
N ASP A 176 13.52 -16.30 -1.27
CA ASP A 176 14.38 -17.37 -0.76
C ASP A 176 14.63 -17.18 0.75
N TRP A 177 14.91 -15.95 1.19
CA TRP A 177 15.08 -15.64 2.62
C TRP A 177 13.81 -15.93 3.44
N ILE A 178 12.61 -15.60 2.94
CA ILE A 178 11.36 -15.94 3.63
C ILE A 178 11.19 -17.47 3.74
N ASP A 179 11.46 -18.21 2.66
CA ASP A 179 11.33 -19.68 2.65
C ASP A 179 12.35 -20.34 3.60
N GLU A 180 13.58 -19.83 3.65
CA GLU A 180 14.66 -20.38 4.49
C GLU A 180 14.49 -20.05 5.98
N THR A 181 13.94 -18.88 6.31
CA THR A 181 13.97 -18.35 7.69
C THR A 181 12.61 -18.26 8.38
N LEU A 182 11.52 -18.05 7.64
CA LEU A 182 10.20 -17.77 8.20
C LEU A 182 9.17 -18.83 7.84
N ARG A 183 9.49 -19.82 7.03
CA ARG A 183 8.56 -20.91 6.73
C ARG A 183 8.60 -21.98 7.82
N ASP A 184 7.42 -22.30 8.34
CA ASP A 184 7.22 -23.47 9.19
C ASP A 184 7.44 -24.75 8.35
N PRO A 185 8.43 -25.60 8.67
CA PRO A 185 8.73 -26.80 7.89
C PRO A 185 7.59 -27.83 7.92
N ASP A 186 6.76 -27.85 8.96
CA ASP A 186 5.71 -28.86 9.11
C ASP A 186 4.45 -28.47 8.35
N SER A 187 3.99 -27.22 8.50
CA SER A 187 2.74 -26.74 7.90
C SER A 187 2.93 -26.04 6.55
N GLY A 188 4.14 -25.55 6.28
CA GLY A 188 4.42 -24.66 5.15
C GLY A 188 3.84 -23.26 5.29
N LEU A 189 3.27 -22.90 6.44
CA LEU A 189 2.83 -21.53 6.74
C LEU A 189 4.03 -20.62 7.00
N ILE A 190 3.82 -19.31 6.85
CA ILE A 190 4.87 -18.31 7.04
C ILE A 190 4.65 -17.60 8.38
N PHE A 191 5.69 -17.59 9.22
CA PHE A 191 5.73 -16.86 10.49
C PHE A 191 5.76 -15.34 10.27
N ASP A 192 5.37 -14.60 11.31
CA ASP A 192 5.36 -13.14 11.25
C ASP A 192 6.78 -12.58 11.08
N GLY A 193 7.72 -13.00 11.93
CA GLY A 193 9.11 -12.57 11.98
C GLY A 193 9.79 -13.12 13.21
#